data_AF-A0A357K878-F1
#
_entry.id   AF-A0A357K878-F1
#
_cell.length_a   1.000
_cell.length_b   1.000
_cell.length_c   1.000
_cell.angle_alpha   90.00
_cell.angle_beta   90.00
_cell.angle_gamma   90.00
#
_symmetry.space_group_name_H-M   'P 1'
#
loop_
_entity.id
_entity.type
_entity.pdbx_description
1 polymer ?
#
loop_
_entity_poly.entity_id
_entity_poly.type
_entity_poly.pdbx_seq_one_letter_code
_entity_poly.pdbx_strand_id
1 'polypeptide(L)'
;WRDSGDEPWMMQSRLPSVAVAVCEDRLHGLERMATARPVLQVVVLDDGMQHRALRPDVLVGLVGRPDAHTWRLLVPAGPFRDLPSRLKRCDHVVDTSGHHPQCPWSSRTASAP
;
A
#
# COMPACT_ATOMS: atom_id res chain seq x y z
N TRP A 1 11.13 -14.71 -7.73
CA TRP A 1 11.30 -14.25 -6.33
C TRP A 1 12.77 -13.98 -5.98
N ARG A 2 13.73 -14.87 -6.29
CA ARG A 2 15.16 -14.70 -5.89
C ARG A 2 15.77 -13.35 -6.29
N ASP A 3 15.44 -12.84 -7.48
CA ASP A 3 16.03 -11.58 -7.98
C ASP A 3 15.14 -10.35 -7.77
N SER A 4 13.89 -10.53 -7.30
CA SER A 4 12.88 -9.45 -7.27
C SER A 4 12.19 -9.29 -5.92
N GLY A 5 12.42 -10.19 -4.97
CA GLY A 5 11.61 -10.32 -3.76
C GLY A 5 10.38 -11.21 -3.96
N ASP A 6 9.78 -11.59 -2.84
CA ASP A 6 8.55 -12.38 -2.75
C ASP A 6 7.30 -11.55 -3.08
N GLU A 7 7.18 -10.34 -2.54
CA GLU A 7 6.03 -9.45 -2.77
C GLU A 7 5.88 -9.04 -4.25
N PRO A 8 6.93 -8.54 -4.95
CA PRO A 8 6.78 -8.15 -6.36
C PRO A 8 6.52 -9.34 -7.26
N TRP A 9 7.10 -10.51 -6.91
CA TRP A 9 6.82 -11.75 -7.61
C TRP A 9 5.37 -12.18 -7.42
N MET A 10 4.84 -12.13 -6.20
CA MET A 10 3.45 -12.45 -5.90
C MET A 10 2.49 -11.54 -6.67
N MET A 11 2.75 -10.22 -6.70
CA MET A 11 1.97 -9.27 -7.49
C MET A 11 1.96 -9.64 -8.97
N GLN A 12 3.13 -9.90 -9.56
CA GLN A 12 3.24 -10.25 -10.98
C GLN A 12 2.53 -11.58 -11.30
N SER A 13 2.60 -12.56 -10.41
CA SER A 13 1.91 -13.85 -10.57
C SER A 13 0.39 -13.73 -10.48
N ARG A 14 -0.14 -12.84 -9.63
CA ARG A 14 -1.58 -12.61 -9.50
C ARG A 14 -2.14 -11.66 -10.55
N LEU A 15 -1.30 -10.77 -11.09
CA LEU A 15 -1.66 -9.75 -12.07
C LEU A 15 -0.79 -9.87 -13.32
N PRO A 16 -0.92 -10.95 -14.11
CA PRO A 16 -0.01 -11.23 -15.23
C PRO A 16 -0.04 -10.15 -16.34
N SER A 17 -1.12 -9.37 -16.43
CA SER A 17 -1.26 -8.28 -17.39
C SER A 17 -0.72 -6.93 -16.88
N VAL A 18 -0.40 -6.82 -15.58
CA VAL A 18 0.07 -5.59 -14.95
C VAL A 18 1.59 -5.57 -14.92
N ALA A 19 2.18 -4.42 -15.24
CA ALA A 19 3.61 -4.20 -15.08
C ALA A 19 3.95 -4.03 -13.60
N VAL A 20 4.86 -4.84 -13.08
CA VAL A 20 5.42 -4.66 -11.74
C VAL A 20 6.86 -4.18 -11.86
N ALA A 21 7.20 -3.13 -11.13
CA ALA A 21 8.56 -2.58 -11.07
C ALA A 21 9.07 -2.58 -9.64
N VAL A 22 10.34 -2.96 -9.48
CA VAL A 22 11.07 -2.87 -8.21
C VAL A 22 12.21 -1.89 -8.42
N CYS A 23 12.20 -0.79 -7.68
CA CYS A 23 13.22 0.24 -7.77
C CYS A 23 13.32 0.95 -6.44
N GLU A 24 14.51 1.05 -5.84
CA GLU A 24 14.70 1.72 -4.55
C GLU A 24 14.31 3.21 -4.63
N ASP A 25 14.82 3.90 -5.64
CA ASP A 25 14.40 5.26 -5.98
C ASP A 25 13.10 5.22 -6.79
N ARG A 26 11.98 5.62 -6.16
CA ARG A 26 10.67 5.54 -6.80
C ARG A 26 10.50 6.55 -7.93
N LEU A 27 11.15 7.72 -7.84
CA LEU A 27 11.11 8.73 -8.90
C LEU A 27 11.83 8.21 -10.14
N HIS A 28 13.04 7.66 -9.96
CA HIS A 28 13.77 7.03 -11.05
C HIS A 28 13.02 5.84 -11.67
N GLY A 29 12.36 5.03 -10.83
CA GLY A 29 11.51 3.92 -11.28
C GLY A 29 10.36 4.39 -12.18
N LEU A 30 9.68 5.47 -11.77
CA LEU A 30 8.59 6.08 -12.54
C LEU A 30 9.07 6.60 -13.90
N GLU A 31 10.19 7.32 -13.95
CA GLU A 31 10.78 7.82 -15.20
C GLU A 31 11.11 6.68 -16.18
N ARG A 32 11.69 5.59 -15.67
CA ARG A 32 11.98 4.40 -16.48
C ARG A 32 10.72 3.72 -16.98
N MET A 33 9.68 3.61 -16.15
CA MET A 33 8.40 3.03 -16.55
C MET A 33 7.72 3.88 -17.62
N ALA A 34 7.70 5.20 -17.46
CA ALA A 34 7.13 6.13 -18.45
C ALA A 34 7.86 6.02 -19.80
N THR A 35 9.19 5.91 -19.78
CA THR A 35 9.99 5.75 -21.01
C THR A 35 9.78 4.38 -21.67
N ALA A 36 9.80 3.30 -20.88
CA ALA A 36 9.67 1.94 -21.40
C ALA A 36 8.24 1.58 -21.83
N ARG A 37 7.23 2.26 -21.28
CA ARG A 37 5.81 2.03 -21.56
C ARG A 37 5.10 3.36 -21.83
N PRO A 38 5.21 3.93 -23.04
CA PRO A 38 4.60 5.22 -23.37
C PRO A 38 3.08 5.28 -23.20
N VAL A 39 2.40 4.13 -23.22
CA VAL A 39 0.94 4.00 -23.01
C VAL A 39 0.55 3.89 -21.53
N LEU A 40 1.50 3.91 -20.60
CA LEU A 40 1.24 3.84 -19.16
C LEU A 40 0.51 5.11 -18.70
N GLN A 41 -0.70 4.94 -18.15
CA GLN A 41 -1.54 6.07 -17.73
C GLN A 41 -1.57 6.26 -16.20
N VAL A 42 -1.40 5.18 -15.45
CA VAL A 42 -1.54 5.16 -13.99
C VAL A 42 -0.48 4.23 -13.40
N VAL A 43 0.11 4.66 -12.28
CA VAL A 43 0.98 3.82 -11.45
C VAL A 43 0.42 3.79 -10.04
N VAL A 44 0.40 2.59 -9.45
CA VAL A 44 0.06 2.40 -8.04
C VAL A 44 1.36 2.09 -7.31
N LEU A 45 1.67 2.91 -6.30
CA LEU A 45 2.79 2.65 -5.41
C LEU A 45 2.30 1.87 -4.19
N ASP A 46 2.72 0.61 -4.08
CA ASP A 46 2.52 -0.17 -2.87
C ASP A 46 3.39 0.39 -1.73
N ASP A 47 2.81 0.54 -0.55
CA ASP A 47 3.43 1.12 0.65
C ASP A 47 4.16 2.47 0.43
N GLY A 48 3.53 3.38 -0.34
CA GLY A 48 4.11 4.67 -0.70
C GLY A 48 3.96 5.80 0.32
N MET A 49 3.17 5.62 1.37
CA MET A 49 2.70 6.73 2.24
C MET A 49 3.85 7.44 2.98
N GLN A 50 4.91 6.70 3.33
CA GLN A 50 6.08 7.20 4.04
C GLN A 50 7.13 7.80 3.09
N HIS A 51 6.98 7.61 1.76
CA HIS A 51 7.92 8.12 0.77
C HIS A 51 7.68 9.60 0.49
N ARG A 52 8.30 10.48 1.28
CA ARG A 52 7.99 11.94 1.30
C ARG A 52 8.42 12.70 0.05
N ALA A 53 9.41 12.20 -0.69
CA ALA A 53 9.92 12.83 -1.90
C ALA A 53 8.92 12.72 -3.06
N LEU A 54 8.12 11.65 -3.09
CA LEU A 54 7.09 11.47 -4.10
C LEU A 54 5.77 12.07 -3.61
N ARG A 55 5.20 12.97 -4.40
CA ARG A 55 3.84 13.47 -4.19
C ARG A 55 2.91 12.81 -5.20
N PRO A 56 2.05 11.86 -4.79
CA PRO A 56 1.10 11.25 -5.71
C PRO A 56 -0.01 12.24 -6.08
N ASP A 57 -0.65 12.00 -7.22
CA ASP A 57 -1.88 12.71 -7.61
C ASP A 57 -3.05 12.36 -6.69
N VAL A 58 -3.09 11.12 -6.20
CA VAL A 58 -4.06 10.62 -5.21
C VAL A 58 -3.33 9.80 -4.15
N LEU A 59 -3.45 10.19 -2.89
CA LEU A 59 -2.91 9.47 -1.74
C LEU A 59 -4.04 8.73 -0.99
N VAL A 60 -4.01 7.40 -1.04
CA VAL A 60 -4.96 6.55 -0.30
C VAL A 60 -4.26 6.00 0.95
N GLY A 61 -4.80 6.32 2.12
CA GLY A 61 -4.35 5.76 3.40
C GLY A 61 -5.15 4.51 3.78
N LEU A 62 -4.47 3.46 4.20
CA LEU A 62 -5.11 2.26 4.74
C LEU A 62 -5.01 2.27 6.26
N VAL A 63 -6.15 2.14 6.96
CA VAL A 63 -6.21 2.20 8.42
C VAL A 63 -6.91 0.95 8.93
N GLY A 64 -6.19 0.15 9.70
CA GLY A 64 -6.78 -0.91 10.53
C GLY A 64 -7.17 -0.37 11.91
N ARG A 65 -7.77 -1.24 12.74
CA ARG A 65 -8.03 -0.94 14.15
C ARG A 65 -6.88 -1.46 15.02
N PRO A 66 -5.93 -0.61 15.44
CA PRO A 66 -4.95 -1.01 16.46
C PRO A 66 -5.66 -1.23 17.80
N ASP A 67 -5.01 -1.95 18.72
CA ASP A 67 -5.46 -2.04 20.11
C ASP A 67 -5.57 -0.64 20.76
N ALA A 68 -6.54 -0.47 21.66
CA ALA A 68 -6.83 0.79 22.33
C ALA A 68 -5.64 1.36 23.15
N HIS A 69 -4.64 0.55 23.48
CA HIS A 69 -3.43 0.98 24.19
C HIS A 69 -2.29 1.38 23.23
N THR A 70 -2.35 0.98 21.96
CA THR A 70 -1.24 1.15 21.01
C THR A 70 -1.55 2.12 19.87
N TRP A 71 -2.78 2.65 19.77
CA TRP A 71 -3.27 3.45 18.65
C TRP A 71 -2.50 4.76 18.35
N ARG A 72 -1.61 5.18 19.25
CA ARG A 72 -0.73 6.37 19.07
C ARG A 72 0.75 6.06 19.21
N LEU A 73 1.10 4.81 19.48
CA LEU A 73 2.47 4.42 19.76
C LEU A 73 3.19 4.09 18.44
N LEU A 74 4.28 4.81 18.20
CA LEU A 74 5.16 4.56 17.07
C LEU A 74 6.07 3.37 17.35
N VAL A 75 6.62 2.76 16.31
CA VAL A 75 7.69 1.76 16.42
C VAL A 75 8.87 2.36 17.23
N PRO A 76 9.43 1.64 18.23
CA PRO A 76 9.13 0.25 18.62
C PRO A 76 8.03 0.07 19.69
N ALA A 77 7.50 1.15 20.27
CA ALA A 77 6.50 1.09 21.35
C ALA A 77 5.09 0.67 20.87
N GLY A 78 4.84 0.73 19.56
CA GLY A 78 3.60 0.28 18.93
C GLY A 78 3.77 0.04 17.43
N PRO A 79 2.67 -0.26 16.72
CA PRO A 79 2.75 -0.74 15.33
C PRO A 79 2.87 0.39 14.29
N PHE A 80 2.71 1.65 14.68
CA PHE A 80 2.65 2.76 13.72
C PHE A 80 4.03 3.17 13.21
N ARG A 81 4.18 3.20 11.88
CA ARG A 81 5.41 3.67 11.21
C ARG A 81 5.49 5.19 11.06
N ASP A 82 4.37 5.88 11.23
CA ASP A 82 4.28 7.34 11.13
C ASP A 82 3.16 7.86 12.05
N LEU A 83 3.14 9.16 12.29
CA LEU A 83 2.16 9.80 13.17
C LEU A 83 0.73 9.66 12.61
N PRO A 84 -0.30 9.40 13.44
CA PRO A 84 -1.70 9.36 12.99
C PRO A 84 -2.15 10.65 12.27
N SER A 85 -1.55 11.79 12.61
CA SER A 85 -1.82 13.07 11.95
C SER A 85 -1.47 13.08 10.45
N ARG A 86 -0.68 12.13 9.96
CA ARG A 86 -0.30 12.02 8.55
C ARG A 86 -1.45 11.56 7.66
N LEU A 87 -2.44 10.88 8.23
CA LEU A 87 -3.68 10.53 7.53
C LEU A 87 -4.44 11.76 7.03
N LYS A 88 -4.22 12.94 7.63
CA LYS A 88 -4.79 14.21 7.16
C LYS A 88 -4.31 14.63 5.76
N ARG A 89 -3.24 14.01 5.25
CA ARG A 89 -2.72 14.26 3.89
C ARG A 89 -3.33 13.34 2.85
N CYS A 90 -4.03 12.28 3.27
CA CYS A 90 -4.65 11.34 2.35
C CYS A 90 -5.93 11.97 1.77
N ASP A 91 -6.12 11.81 0.47
CA ASP A 91 -7.36 12.18 -0.22
C ASP A 91 -8.48 11.21 0.16
N HIS A 92 -8.11 9.95 0.40
CA HIS A 92 -9.03 8.90 0.84
C HIS A 92 -8.41 8.07 1.97
N VAL A 93 -9.27 7.63 2.91
CA VAL A 93 -8.89 6.69 3.97
C VAL A 93 -9.80 5.48 3.88
N VAL A 94 -9.21 4.28 3.84
CA VAL A 94 -9.92 3.01 3.79
C VAL A 94 -9.77 2.29 5.12
N ASP A 95 -10.90 1.99 5.77
CA ASP A 95 -10.94 1.10 6.92
C ASP A 95 -10.75 -0.35 6.45
N THR A 96 -9.64 -0.97 6.85
CA THR A 96 -9.31 -2.35 6.48
C THR A 96 -9.74 -3.37 7.53
N SER A 97 -10.41 -2.94 8.62
CA SER A 97 -10.81 -3.81 9.72
C SER A 97 -11.99 -4.75 9.40
N GLY A 98 -12.47 -4.77 8.16
CA GLY A 98 -13.54 -5.68 7.71
C GLY A 98 -14.94 -5.39 8.26
N HIS A 99 -15.11 -4.41 9.14
CA HIS A 99 -16.41 -4.02 9.70
C HIS A 99 -17.12 -3.01 8.80
N HIS A 100 -17.42 -3.40 7.56
CA HIS A 100 -18.37 -2.63 6.74
C HIS A 100 -19.69 -3.39 6.69
N PRO A 101 -20.82 -2.82 7.15
CA PRO A 101 -22.09 -3.53 7.28
C PRO A 101 -22.65 -4.06 5.95
N GLN A 102 -22.12 -3.60 4.82
CA GLN A 102 -22.51 -4.04 3.47
C GLN A 102 -21.37 -4.76 2.72
N CYS A 103 -20.24 -5.09 3.37
CA CYS A 103 -19.14 -5.81 2.70
C CYS A 103 -19.30 -7.33 2.88
N PRO A 104 -19.61 -8.09 1.80
CA PRO A 104 -19.86 -9.53 1.86
C PRO A 104 -18.60 -10.38 2.11
N TRP A 105 -17.41 -9.76 2.15
CA TRP A 105 -16.16 -10.43 2.51
C TRP A 105 -15.93 -10.51 4.03
N SER A 106 -16.62 -9.69 4.82
CA SER A 106 -16.43 -9.59 6.29
C SER A 106 -16.66 -10.90 7.05
N SER A 107 -17.39 -11.84 6.46
CA SER A 107 -17.71 -13.17 7.02
C SER A 107 -16.70 -14.27 6.67
N ARG A 108 -15.65 -14.00 5.88
CA ARG A 108 -14.69 -15.02 5.40
C ARG A 108 -13.40 -15.17 6.22
N THR A 109 -13.34 -14.63 7.44
CA THR A 109 -12.22 -14.86 8.38
C THR A 109 -12.46 -15.99 9.37
N ALA A 110 -13.56 -16.74 9.25
CA ALA A 110 -13.70 -18.03 9.90
C ALA A 110 -13.47 -19.15 8.89
N SER A 111 -12.45 -19.96 9.15
CA SER A 111 -12.14 -21.26 8.52
C SER A 111 -11.36 -21.20 7.21
N ALA A 112 -10.03 -21.25 7.33
CA ALA A 112 -9.22 -22.15 6.52
C ALA A 112 -8.26 -22.89 7.48
N PRO A 113 -8.02 -24.20 7.27
CA PRO A 113 -7.43 -25.13 8.24
C PRO A 113 -5.97 -24.84 8.60
#